data_AF-A0A9D7N8Q9-F1
#
_entry.id   AF-A0A9D7N8Q9-F1
#
_cell.length_a   1.000
_cell.length_b   1.000
_cell.length_c   1.000
_cell.angle_alpha   90.00
_cell.angle_beta   90.00
_cell.angle_gamma   90.00
#
_symmetry.space_group_name_H-M   'P 1'
#
loop_
_entity.id
_entity.type
_entity.pdbx_description
1 polymer ?
#
loop_
_entity_poly.entity_id
_entity_poly.type
_entity_poly.pdbx_seq_one_letter_code
_entity_poly.pdbx_strand_id
1 'polypeptide(L)'
;MLSPLCSRPEPLAPPAVLASLRHAVVAGFAALALSSITGAQLRVDELVMGGTPFQGPQGGILIAAPLSGTWSELGGLPASVRRPAAVISDPFDRSLLFAASNDTLGGVQVYRIQVGPGGATSATALLSSPLPELEAVSLASLGEELLLLTRLGLHRLPKSGGSAQAVLSLPGQTSGRALATDGRRLFATITTRDIYTLDLLASPAVGLFASLPGSLATIQDLAIDEHGDVLVADADPFAGSFLRRIDDATGFEISATAIHLEPPLALAHDAGNDQDYVAGIAQGQCWIAIVRGGREVSRIGPLPYLPGSLDLVRTAPLYLTGQGCASSAGRVPLFDASSLPTQGNSSYGLHLYRAPSGPAVLLLGGRPSGTRGFALPLGPEAPGCALEVLPDLSLPAFVPASGEITLYFSIPVDPSLAGGVIDTQWWSIDLAANTLGVAASQRGTVIVE
;
A
#
# COMPACT_ATOMS: atom_id res chain seq x y z
N MET A 1 75.09 2.67 24.84
CA MET A 1 74.38 2.77 23.55
C MET A 1 73.58 1.49 23.35
N LEU A 2 72.27 1.64 23.53
CA LEU A 2 71.10 0.82 23.15
C LEU A 2 71.32 -0.64 22.65
N SER A 3 70.88 -1.59 23.47
CA SER A 3 69.96 -2.70 23.09
C SER A 3 68.53 -2.28 23.53
N PRO A 4 67.39 -2.96 23.19
CA PRO A 4 67.21 -4.35 22.73
C PRO A 4 66.05 -4.54 21.69
N LEU A 5 65.60 -5.81 21.53
CA LEU A 5 64.25 -6.29 21.16
C LEU A 5 64.00 -6.73 19.70
N CYS A 6 64.13 -8.03 19.48
CA CYS A 6 63.30 -8.79 18.55
C CYS A 6 62.14 -9.41 19.33
N SER A 7 60.93 -8.85 19.20
CA SER A 7 59.67 -9.52 19.51
C SER A 7 58.81 -9.50 18.25
N ARG A 8 58.32 -10.68 17.85
CA ARG A 8 57.38 -10.85 16.73
C ARG A 8 56.04 -10.18 17.07
N PRO A 9 55.38 -9.48 16.13
CA PRO A 9 54.04 -8.99 16.34
C PRO A 9 53.02 -10.13 16.32
N GLU A 10 52.04 -10.05 17.22
CA GLU A 10 50.79 -10.81 17.18
C GLU A 10 50.10 -10.65 15.82
N PRO A 11 49.38 -11.67 15.33
CA PRO A 11 48.52 -11.50 14.18
C PRO A 11 47.39 -10.54 14.54
N LEU A 12 47.33 -9.41 13.84
CA LEU A 12 46.18 -8.52 13.81
C LEU A 12 44.93 -9.36 13.54
N ALA A 13 43.96 -9.29 14.45
CA ALA A 13 42.63 -9.81 14.21
C ALA A 13 42.08 -9.18 12.91
N PRO A 14 41.46 -9.97 12.01
CA PRO A 14 40.82 -9.39 10.84
C PRO A 14 39.74 -8.41 11.29
N PRO A 15 39.58 -7.26 10.62
CA PRO A 15 38.47 -6.37 10.89
C PRO A 15 37.17 -7.18 10.73
N ALA A 16 36.30 -7.09 11.74
CA ALA A 16 34.95 -7.62 11.65
C ALA A 16 34.28 -6.93 10.46
N VAL A 17 34.21 -7.64 9.33
CA VAL A 17 33.34 -7.30 8.22
C VAL A 17 31.91 -7.46 8.77
N LEU A 18 31.34 -6.36 9.25
CA LEU A 18 29.89 -6.23 9.37
C LEU A 18 29.35 -6.40 7.94
N ALA A 19 28.87 -7.61 7.64
CA ALA A 19 28.11 -7.85 6.42
C ALA A 19 26.87 -6.95 6.47
N SER A 20 26.88 -5.86 5.69
CA SER A 20 25.77 -4.93 5.58
C SER A 20 24.66 -5.57 4.76
N LEU A 21 23.85 -6.39 5.40
CA LEU A 21 22.59 -6.85 4.83
C LEU A 21 21.54 -5.76 5.04
N ARG A 22 21.43 -4.86 4.05
CA ARG A 22 20.37 -3.84 3.99
C ARG A 22 19.17 -4.47 3.32
N HIS A 23 18.04 -4.55 4.02
CA HIS A 23 16.81 -5.15 3.50
C HIS A 23 15.76 -4.06 3.30
N ALA A 24 14.95 -4.27 2.25
CA ALA A 24 13.89 -3.39 1.84
C ALA A 24 12.89 -3.10 2.97
N VAL A 25 12.57 -1.82 3.08
CA VAL A 25 11.50 -1.27 3.91
C VAL A 25 10.37 -0.99 2.94
N VAL A 26 9.16 -1.48 3.22
CA VAL A 26 8.05 -1.33 2.26
C VAL A 26 6.79 -0.82 2.91
N ALA A 27 6.06 -0.06 2.12
CA ALA A 27 4.83 0.58 2.52
C ALA A 27 3.73 0.47 1.47
N GLY A 28 2.48 0.45 1.92
CA GLY A 28 1.30 0.41 1.06
C GLY A 28 0.74 -0.99 0.77
N PHE A 29 -0.45 -1.01 0.14
CA PHE A 29 -1.40 -2.13 0.02
C PHE A 29 -0.87 -3.46 -0.55
N ALA A 30 0.36 -3.47 -1.05
CA ALA A 30 1.17 -4.67 -1.24
C ALA A 30 2.53 -4.42 -0.57
N ALA A 31 2.95 -5.24 0.39
CA ALA A 31 4.30 -5.16 0.94
C ALA A 31 5.27 -6.05 0.12
N LEU A 32 6.58 -5.79 0.15
CA LEU A 32 7.64 -6.63 -0.41
C LEU A 32 8.79 -6.65 0.60
N ALA A 33 9.18 -7.80 1.15
CA ALA A 33 10.33 -7.88 2.03
C ALA A 33 11.18 -9.09 1.63
N LEU A 34 12.51 -8.92 1.56
CA LEU A 34 13.40 -10.03 1.31
C LEU A 34 13.73 -10.71 2.64
N SER A 35 13.56 -12.03 2.69
CA SER A 35 13.96 -12.87 3.83
C SER A 35 14.65 -14.11 3.30
N SER A 36 15.46 -14.78 4.12
CA SER A 36 16.09 -16.04 3.71
C SER A 36 15.89 -17.09 4.78
N ILE A 37 14.91 -17.96 4.57
CA ILE A 37 14.60 -19.06 5.47
C ILE A 37 15.59 -20.20 5.22
N THR A 38 16.13 -20.79 6.29
CA THR A 38 16.93 -22.03 6.20
C THR A 38 16.35 -23.13 7.09
N GLY A 39 15.92 -24.20 6.44
CA GLY A 39 15.39 -25.44 7.03
C GLY A 39 15.28 -26.50 5.92
N ALA A 40 15.19 -27.79 6.25
CA ALA A 40 15.52 -28.91 5.34
C ALA A 40 14.72 -29.06 4.02
N GLN A 41 13.86 -28.11 3.62
CA GLN A 41 13.32 -28.01 2.26
C GLN A 41 13.18 -26.58 1.69
N LEU A 42 13.71 -25.54 2.35
CA LEU A 42 13.71 -24.16 1.83
C LEU A 42 15.13 -23.58 1.99
N ARG A 43 15.75 -23.21 0.86
CA ARG A 43 17.06 -22.55 0.80
C ARG A 43 16.93 -21.26 -0.02
N VAL A 44 17.14 -20.14 0.68
CA VAL A 44 17.68 -18.84 0.24
C VAL A 44 16.79 -18.02 -0.71
N ASP A 45 16.63 -16.74 -0.36
CA ASP A 45 15.95 -15.64 -1.09
C ASP A 45 14.45 -15.79 -1.29
N GLU A 46 13.65 -15.58 -0.25
CA GLU A 46 12.19 -15.50 -0.35
C GLU A 46 11.71 -14.06 -0.27
N LEU A 47 10.87 -13.69 -1.23
CA LEU A 47 10.24 -12.40 -1.34
C LEU A 47 8.86 -12.47 -0.67
N VAL A 48 8.73 -11.82 0.48
CA VAL A 48 7.50 -11.78 1.27
C VAL A 48 6.62 -10.64 0.76
N MET A 49 5.41 -10.95 0.31
CA MET A 49 4.40 -9.94 -0.01
C MET A 49 3.18 -9.99 0.90
N GLY A 50 2.90 -8.91 1.62
CA GLY A 50 1.62 -8.74 2.30
C GLY A 50 0.56 -8.24 1.33
N GLY A 51 -0.65 -8.81 1.29
CA GLY A 51 -1.74 -8.31 0.45
C GLY A 51 -3.11 -8.85 0.86
N THR A 52 -4.19 -8.20 0.42
CA THR A 52 -5.55 -8.63 0.74
C THR A 52 -6.21 -9.35 -0.45
N PRO A 53 -6.50 -10.67 -0.39
CA PRO A 53 -7.47 -11.30 -1.29
C PRO A 53 -8.90 -10.83 -0.98
N PHE A 54 -9.64 -10.36 -2.00
CA PHE A 54 -11.08 -10.09 -1.88
C PHE A 54 -11.95 -11.35 -1.87
N GLN A 55 -11.50 -12.47 -2.44
CA GLN A 55 -12.33 -13.66 -2.58
C GLN A 55 -12.01 -14.74 -1.53
N GLY A 56 -12.36 -14.46 -0.28
CA GLY A 56 -12.42 -15.44 0.79
C GLY A 56 -12.16 -14.88 2.19
N PRO A 57 -12.58 -15.58 3.26
CA PRO A 57 -12.31 -15.20 4.66
C PRO A 57 -10.82 -15.31 5.08
N GLN A 58 -9.92 -15.59 4.14
CA GLN A 58 -8.51 -15.88 4.40
C GLN A 58 -7.61 -14.86 3.69
N GLY A 59 -7.65 -13.61 4.15
CA GLY A 59 -6.52 -12.70 3.89
C GLY A 59 -5.21 -13.34 4.37
N GLY A 60 -4.07 -13.04 3.73
CA GLY A 60 -2.82 -13.68 4.08
C GLY A 60 -1.58 -12.88 3.66
N ILE A 61 -0.45 -13.20 4.26
CA ILE A 61 0.86 -12.79 3.76
C ILE A 61 1.30 -13.85 2.77
N LEU A 62 1.57 -13.47 1.53
CA LEU A 62 2.15 -14.36 0.53
C LEU A 62 3.67 -14.37 0.66
N ILE A 63 4.28 -15.54 0.46
CA ILE A 63 5.72 -15.69 0.36
C ILE A 63 6.01 -16.25 -1.02
N ALA A 64 6.84 -15.53 -1.77
CA ALA A 64 7.42 -15.99 -3.03
C ALA A 64 8.77 -16.62 -2.76
N ALA A 65 9.04 -17.71 -3.47
CA ALA A 65 10.41 -18.13 -3.77
C ALA A 65 10.73 -17.72 -5.21
N PRO A 66 11.34 -16.54 -5.46
CA PRO A 66 11.49 -15.91 -6.78
C PRO A 66 12.17 -16.83 -7.79
N LEU A 67 13.17 -17.60 -7.35
CA LEU A 67 13.92 -18.52 -8.21
C LEU A 67 13.07 -19.71 -8.70
N SER A 68 12.07 -20.10 -7.92
CA SER A 68 11.18 -21.23 -8.26
C SER A 68 9.89 -20.79 -8.95
N GLY A 69 9.56 -19.49 -8.89
CA GLY A 69 8.25 -18.96 -9.29
C GLY A 69 7.09 -19.49 -8.46
N THR A 70 7.35 -20.17 -7.34
CA THR A 70 6.31 -20.71 -6.46
C THR A 70 5.90 -19.70 -5.40
N TRP A 71 4.60 -19.75 -5.07
CA TRP A 71 3.95 -18.88 -4.11
C TRP A 71 3.27 -19.75 -3.06
N SER A 72 3.45 -19.39 -1.80
CA SER A 72 2.72 -19.99 -0.69
C SER A 72 2.12 -18.91 0.20
N GLU A 73 0.86 -19.09 0.59
CA GLU A 73 0.29 -18.29 1.67
C GLU A 73 0.94 -18.68 2.99
N LEU A 74 1.34 -17.69 3.77
CA LEU A 74 1.82 -17.86 5.14
C LEU A 74 0.62 -18.25 6.02
N GLY A 75 0.41 -19.57 6.14
CA GLY A 75 -0.60 -20.14 7.03
C GLY A 75 -0.34 -19.83 8.50
N GLY A 76 -1.35 -20.04 9.35
CA GLY A 76 -1.21 -19.88 10.81
C GLY A 76 -1.36 -18.44 11.33
N LEU A 77 -1.63 -17.46 10.46
CA LEU A 77 -1.83 -16.08 10.88
C LEU A 77 -3.18 -15.88 11.60
N PRO A 78 -3.19 -15.13 12.73
CA PRO A 78 -4.43 -14.74 13.39
C PRO A 78 -5.24 -13.83 12.47
N ALA A 79 -6.58 -13.87 12.60
CA ALA A 79 -7.50 -13.16 11.72
C ALA A 79 -7.20 -11.65 11.62
N SER A 80 -6.69 -11.04 12.69
CA SER A 80 -6.30 -9.64 12.72
C SER A 80 -5.05 -9.30 11.91
N VAL A 81 -4.20 -10.28 11.59
CA VAL A 81 -2.96 -10.11 10.79
C VAL A 81 -3.16 -10.50 9.33
N ARG A 82 -4.29 -11.13 9.00
CA ARG A 82 -4.63 -11.56 7.65
C ARG A 82 -4.76 -10.42 6.64
N ARG A 83 -4.84 -9.17 7.10
CA ARG A 83 -4.93 -7.99 6.24
C ARG A 83 -3.91 -6.95 6.68
N PRO A 84 -2.61 -7.26 6.56
CA PRO A 84 -1.60 -6.31 6.98
C PRO A 84 -1.60 -5.13 6.01
N ALA A 85 -1.51 -3.93 6.56
CA ALA A 85 -1.33 -2.70 5.80
C ALA A 85 0.15 -2.46 5.46
N ALA A 86 1.07 -2.97 6.29
CA ALA A 86 2.50 -2.98 6.02
C ALA A 86 3.14 -4.25 6.58
N VAL A 87 4.18 -4.77 5.91
CA VAL A 87 4.96 -5.94 6.35
C VAL A 87 6.43 -5.70 6.07
N ILE A 88 7.31 -6.09 6.99
CA ILE A 88 8.76 -6.03 6.83
C ILE A 88 9.41 -7.27 7.47
N SER A 89 10.53 -7.73 6.93
CA SER A 89 11.38 -8.76 7.54
C SER A 89 12.36 -8.14 8.54
N ASP A 90 12.73 -8.89 9.58
CA ASP A 90 13.81 -8.43 10.46
C ASP A 90 15.16 -8.56 9.71
N PRO A 91 15.98 -7.50 9.64
CA PRO A 91 17.25 -7.56 8.93
C PRO A 91 18.29 -8.45 9.62
N PHE A 92 18.11 -8.74 10.91
CA PHE A 92 19.02 -9.56 11.73
C PHE A 92 18.47 -10.97 12.00
N ASP A 93 17.14 -11.15 11.99
CA ASP A 93 16.49 -12.45 12.17
C ASP A 93 15.55 -12.78 11.00
N ARG A 94 16.05 -13.59 10.07
CA ARG A 94 15.31 -14.01 8.86
C ARG A 94 14.07 -14.86 9.16
N SER A 95 13.95 -15.38 10.38
CA SER A 95 12.77 -16.12 10.82
C SER A 95 11.68 -15.22 11.39
N LEU A 96 11.89 -13.91 11.39
CA LEU A 96 11.01 -12.93 12.00
C LEU A 96 10.47 -11.95 10.94
N LEU A 97 9.15 -11.79 10.94
CA LEU A 97 8.45 -10.75 10.21
C LEU A 97 7.74 -9.81 11.20
N PHE A 98 7.55 -8.58 10.78
CA PHE A 98 6.68 -7.63 11.45
C PHE A 98 5.57 -7.20 10.51
N ALA A 99 4.35 -7.11 11.03
CA ALA A 99 3.20 -6.67 10.26
C ALA A 99 2.40 -5.64 11.05
N ALA A 100 2.04 -4.53 10.39
CA ALA A 100 1.07 -3.58 10.92
C ALA A 100 -0.28 -3.86 10.28
N SER A 101 -1.33 -3.87 11.09
CA SER A 101 -2.69 -4.12 10.64
C SER A 101 -3.63 -3.07 11.21
N ASN A 102 -4.61 -2.67 10.40
CA ASN A 102 -5.71 -1.82 10.81
C ASN A 102 -6.75 -2.72 11.47
N ASP A 103 -6.97 -2.52 12.77
CA ASP A 103 -8.02 -3.23 13.48
C ASP A 103 -9.41 -2.79 12.98
N THR A 104 -10.41 -3.64 13.21
CA THR A 104 -11.79 -3.37 12.76
C THR A 104 -12.45 -2.22 13.49
N LEU A 105 -11.84 -1.72 14.58
CA LEU A 105 -12.34 -0.64 15.42
C LEU A 105 -11.65 0.71 15.11
N GLY A 106 -10.79 0.76 14.08
CA GLY A 106 -10.11 1.97 13.63
C GLY A 106 -8.83 2.30 14.39
N GLY A 107 -8.16 1.31 14.98
CA GLY A 107 -6.83 1.43 15.56
C GLY A 107 -5.75 0.65 14.79
N VAL A 108 -4.48 0.99 15.00
CA VAL A 108 -3.35 0.28 14.40
C VAL A 108 -2.72 -0.68 15.42
N GLN A 109 -2.57 -1.94 15.03
CA GLN A 109 -1.86 -2.94 15.81
C GLN A 109 -0.65 -3.49 15.05
N VAL A 110 0.47 -3.68 15.75
CA VAL A 110 1.71 -4.24 15.18
C VAL A 110 1.96 -5.62 15.76
N TYR A 111 2.32 -6.56 14.89
CA TYR A 111 2.54 -7.95 15.24
C TYR A 111 3.96 -8.36 14.89
N ARG A 112 4.57 -9.12 15.79
CA ARG A 112 5.77 -9.90 15.55
C ARG A 112 5.35 -11.32 15.17
N ILE A 113 5.78 -11.78 14.01
CA ILE A 113 5.40 -13.06 13.42
C ILE A 113 6.65 -13.90 13.29
N GLN A 114 6.68 -15.02 14.01
CA GLN A 114 7.72 -16.03 13.86
C GLN A 114 7.33 -16.94 12.69
N VAL A 115 8.22 -17.08 11.72
CA VAL A 115 8.06 -17.94 10.55
C VAL A 115 8.95 -19.16 10.68
N GLY A 116 8.39 -20.33 10.38
CA GLY A 116 9.12 -21.59 10.36
C GLY A 116 8.74 -22.44 9.14
N PRO A 117 9.24 -23.69 9.07
CA PRO A 117 8.87 -24.61 8.01
C PRO A 117 7.35 -24.83 7.99
N GLY A 118 6.70 -24.43 6.90
CA GLY A 118 5.26 -24.62 6.70
C GLY A 118 4.35 -23.47 7.16
N GLY A 119 4.88 -22.33 7.60
CA GLY A 119 4.09 -21.12 7.84
C GLY A 119 4.47 -20.32 9.08
N ALA A 120 3.54 -19.47 9.54
CA ALA A 120 3.71 -18.74 10.78
C ALA A 120 3.57 -19.69 11.97
N THR A 121 4.61 -19.78 12.80
CA THR A 121 4.62 -20.60 14.02
C THR A 121 4.05 -19.83 15.21
N SER A 122 4.13 -18.51 15.21
CA SER A 122 3.48 -17.65 16.19
C SER A 122 3.27 -16.24 15.64
N ALA A 123 2.29 -15.54 16.19
CA ALA A 123 2.07 -14.11 15.96
C ALA A 123 1.73 -13.47 17.30
N THR A 124 2.48 -12.45 17.71
CA THR A 124 2.33 -11.76 18.99
C THR A 124 2.16 -10.28 18.76
N ALA A 125 1.11 -9.69 19.31
CA ALA A 125 0.94 -8.24 19.30
C ALA A 125 2.07 -7.57 20.09
N LEU A 126 2.70 -6.57 19.49
CA LEU A 126 3.78 -5.79 20.12
C LEU A 126 3.25 -4.64 20.97
N LEU A 127 2.11 -4.06 20.61
CA LEU A 127 1.50 -3.00 21.40
C LEU A 127 0.55 -3.58 22.44
N SER A 128 0.66 -3.07 23.67
CA SER A 128 -0.27 -3.36 24.76
C SER A 128 -1.69 -2.87 24.48
N SER A 129 -1.82 -1.82 23.67
CA SER A 129 -3.08 -1.29 23.14
C SER A 129 -2.89 -0.81 21.70
N PRO A 130 -3.86 -1.03 20.79
CA PRO A 130 -3.81 -0.43 19.45
C PRO A 130 -3.65 1.09 19.52
N LEU A 131 -2.91 1.66 18.57
CA LEU A 131 -2.82 3.11 18.43
C LEU A 131 -4.16 3.65 17.93
N PRO A 132 -4.66 4.79 18.43
CA PRO A 132 -5.92 5.41 18.01
C PRO A 132 -5.79 6.11 16.64
N GLU A 133 -5.09 5.46 15.73
CA GLU A 133 -4.65 5.94 14.43
C GLU A 133 -5.49 5.27 13.34
N LEU A 134 -5.88 6.04 12.33
CA LEU A 134 -6.83 5.55 11.32
C LEU A 134 -6.26 4.43 10.44
N GLU A 135 -4.95 4.47 10.16
CA GLU A 135 -4.32 3.58 9.20
C GLU A 135 -2.81 3.53 9.38
N ALA A 136 -2.26 2.32 9.40
CA ALA A 136 -0.84 2.05 9.21
C ALA A 136 -0.49 2.18 7.74
N VAL A 137 0.62 2.86 7.46
CA VAL A 137 1.08 3.15 6.10
C VAL A 137 2.34 2.33 5.77
N SER A 138 3.34 2.39 6.63
CA SER A 138 4.66 1.78 6.41
C SER A 138 5.28 1.30 7.71
N LEU A 139 6.15 0.28 7.60
CA LEU A 139 7.02 -0.19 8.67
C LEU A 139 8.47 -0.19 8.22
N ALA A 140 9.38 0.32 9.06
CA ALA A 140 10.82 0.17 8.93
C ALA A 140 11.44 -0.48 10.17
N SER A 141 12.55 -1.18 9.99
CA SER A 141 13.29 -1.84 11.07
C SER A 141 14.57 -1.07 11.35
N LEU A 142 14.82 -0.72 12.62
CA LEU A 142 16.00 0.03 13.05
C LEU A 142 16.55 -0.55 14.35
N GLY A 143 17.58 -1.39 14.26
CA GLY A 143 18.17 -2.03 15.45
C GLY A 143 17.13 -2.83 16.23
N GLU A 144 16.91 -2.49 17.50
CA GLU A 144 15.91 -3.12 18.39
C GLU A 144 14.52 -2.46 18.32
N GLU A 145 14.35 -1.47 17.44
CA GLU A 145 13.11 -0.71 17.27
C GLU A 145 12.49 -0.97 15.89
N LEU A 146 11.19 -0.73 15.82
CA LEU A 146 10.43 -0.55 14.60
C LEU A 146 10.01 0.91 14.50
N LEU A 147 10.01 1.42 13.28
CA LEU A 147 9.44 2.70 12.93
C LEU A 147 8.14 2.44 12.18
N LEU A 148 7.05 3.01 12.66
CA LEU A 148 5.72 2.89 12.08
C LEU A 148 5.27 4.26 11.61
N LEU A 149 5.04 4.39 10.31
CA LEU A 149 4.34 5.54 9.74
C LEU A 149 2.83 5.23 9.74
N THR A 150 2.05 6.10 10.36
CA THR A 150 0.59 6.15 10.26
C THR A 150 0.16 7.42 9.54
N ARG A 151 -1.15 7.58 9.30
CA ARG A 151 -1.69 8.83 8.73
C ARG A 151 -1.42 10.07 9.58
N LEU A 152 -1.35 9.94 10.92
CA LEU A 152 -1.21 11.09 11.83
C LEU A 152 0.22 11.25 12.38
N GLY A 153 1.12 10.29 12.18
CA GLY A 153 2.47 10.43 12.72
C GLY A 153 3.44 9.30 12.43
N LEU A 154 4.67 9.52 12.88
CA LEU A 154 5.73 8.53 12.95
C LEU A 154 5.90 8.08 14.40
N HIS A 155 5.91 6.77 14.61
CA HIS A 155 6.05 6.16 15.93
C HIS A 155 7.29 5.24 15.98
N ARG A 156 7.94 5.18 17.14
CA ARG A 156 8.95 4.18 17.51
C ARG A 156 8.32 3.12 18.39
N LEU A 157 8.61 1.86 18.12
CA LEU A 157 8.09 0.71 18.87
C LEU A 157 9.24 -0.26 19.17
N PRO A 158 9.43 -0.70 20.43
CA PRO A 158 10.39 -1.76 20.73
C PRO A 158 9.96 -3.08 20.07
N LYS A 159 10.89 -3.79 19.42
CA LYS A 159 10.64 -5.15 18.86
C LYS A 159 10.30 -6.18 19.94
N SER A 160 10.70 -5.93 21.19
CA SER A 160 10.33 -6.71 22.36
C SER A 160 8.86 -6.53 22.78
N GLY A 161 8.18 -5.52 22.24
CA GLY A 161 6.86 -5.07 22.64
C GLY A 161 6.91 -3.96 23.69
N GLY A 162 5.80 -3.24 23.85
CA GLY A 162 5.67 -2.11 24.76
C GLY A 162 4.70 -1.04 24.27
N SER A 163 4.91 0.19 24.73
CA SER A 163 4.18 1.36 24.26
C SER A 163 4.88 1.97 23.04
N ALA A 164 4.11 2.41 22.05
CA ALA A 164 4.68 3.23 20.97
C ALA A 164 5.02 4.63 21.49
N GLN A 165 6.17 5.16 21.08
CA GLN A 165 6.57 6.53 21.32
C GLN A 165 6.36 7.35 20.04
N ALA A 166 5.57 8.42 20.12
CA ALA A 166 5.46 9.37 19.02
C ALA A 166 6.81 10.08 18.79
N VAL A 167 7.30 10.05 17.56
CA VAL A 167 8.54 10.73 17.13
C VAL A 167 8.21 12.04 16.43
N LEU A 168 7.25 11.98 15.51
CA LEU A 168 6.83 13.12 14.71
C LEU A 168 5.31 13.09 14.58
N SER A 169 4.64 14.18 14.96
CA SER A 169 3.23 14.38 14.64
C SER A 169 3.12 15.03 13.27
N LEU A 170 2.30 14.46 12.40
CA LEU A 170 2.04 14.98 11.08
C LEU A 170 0.71 15.74 11.12
N PRO A 171 0.72 17.09 10.99
CA PRO A 171 -0.50 17.87 11.05
C PRO A 171 -1.33 17.65 9.78
N GLY A 172 -2.41 16.87 9.90
CA GLY A 172 -3.37 16.62 8.81
C GLY A 172 -3.26 15.25 8.17
N GLN A 173 -4.11 14.99 7.18
CA GLN A 173 -4.05 13.77 6.37
C GLN A 173 -2.84 13.89 5.44
N THR A 174 -1.70 13.38 5.88
CA THR A 174 -0.56 13.24 4.99
C THR A 174 -0.85 12.15 3.97
N SER A 175 -0.50 12.41 2.72
CA SER A 175 -0.51 11.43 1.64
C SER A 175 0.76 10.61 1.59
N GLY A 176 1.61 10.76 2.62
CA GLY A 176 2.82 9.98 2.82
C GLY A 176 2.53 8.50 2.70
N ARG A 177 3.35 7.82 1.90
CA ARG A 177 3.13 6.42 1.53
C ARG A 177 4.24 5.51 1.95
N ALA A 178 5.45 5.99 2.26
CA ALA A 178 6.64 5.15 2.28
C ALA A 178 7.69 5.56 3.31
N LEU A 179 8.40 4.56 3.84
CA LEU A 179 9.59 4.72 4.67
C LEU A 179 10.75 3.94 4.05
N ALA A 180 11.98 4.38 4.27
CA ALA A 180 13.20 3.60 4.06
C ALA A 180 14.29 4.05 5.03
N THR A 181 15.24 3.18 5.41
CA THR A 181 16.33 3.58 6.31
C THR A 181 17.67 2.98 5.92
N ASP A 182 18.71 3.81 6.00
CA ASP A 182 20.12 3.40 5.83
C ASP A 182 20.76 2.96 7.17
N GLY A 183 19.97 2.91 8.25
CA GLY A 183 20.40 2.65 9.63
C GLY A 183 20.84 3.89 10.41
N ARG A 184 21.08 5.02 9.74
CA ARG A 184 21.44 6.31 10.36
C ARG A 184 20.32 7.34 10.19
N ARG A 185 19.78 7.43 8.98
CA ARG A 185 18.69 8.31 8.56
C ARG A 185 17.46 7.48 8.24
N LEU A 186 16.31 8.08 8.52
CA LEU A 186 15.02 7.63 8.01
C LEU A 186 14.64 8.53 6.84
N PHE A 187 14.33 7.93 5.70
CA PHE A 187 13.69 8.58 4.57
C PHE A 187 12.20 8.30 4.65
N ALA A 188 11.38 9.34 4.53
CA ALA A 188 9.93 9.23 4.63
C ALA A 188 9.28 10.09 3.56
N THR A 189 8.27 9.56 2.88
CA THR A 189 7.38 10.41 2.09
C THR A 189 6.31 10.97 3.01
N ILE A 190 6.23 12.30 3.09
CA ILE A 190 5.19 13.00 3.85
C ILE A 190 4.13 13.57 2.90
N THR A 191 4.55 13.95 1.70
CA THR A 191 3.67 14.35 0.60
C THR A 191 3.76 13.30 -0.52
N THR A 192 2.97 13.46 -1.58
CA THR A 192 3.03 12.57 -2.75
C THR A 192 4.35 12.66 -3.52
N ARG A 193 5.18 13.69 -3.30
CA ARG A 193 6.35 14.00 -4.14
C ARG A 193 7.64 14.26 -3.37
N ASP A 194 7.52 14.61 -2.10
CA ASP A 194 8.65 15.03 -1.30
C ASP A 194 9.10 13.90 -0.38
N ILE A 195 10.40 13.66 -0.42
CA ILE A 195 11.10 12.75 0.48
C ILE A 195 11.77 13.61 1.53
N TYR A 196 11.47 13.32 2.79
CA TYR A 196 12.07 13.95 3.94
C TYR A 196 13.06 13.00 4.59
N THR A 197 14.12 13.56 5.14
CA THR A 197 15.06 12.83 6.00
C THR A 197 14.80 13.18 7.47
N LEU A 198 14.91 12.17 8.32
CA LEU A 198 14.95 12.28 9.77
C LEU A 198 16.28 11.70 10.25
N ASP A 199 17.09 12.51 10.93
CA ASP A 199 18.24 11.98 11.65
C ASP A 199 17.74 11.26 12.91
N LEU A 200 18.01 9.96 12.99
CA LEU A 200 17.51 9.12 14.08
C LEU A 200 18.42 9.15 15.32
N LEU A 201 19.67 9.60 15.14
CA LEU A 201 20.70 9.69 16.19
C LEU A 201 20.76 11.08 16.81
N ALA A 202 20.46 12.13 16.04
CA ALA A 202 20.32 13.50 16.54
C ALA A 202 18.88 13.79 17.01
N SER A 203 18.67 14.94 17.65
CA SER A 203 17.32 15.47 17.84
C SER A 203 16.61 15.49 16.48
N PRO A 204 15.40 14.91 16.32
CA PRO A 204 14.80 14.63 15.02
C PRO A 204 14.51 15.93 14.26
N ALA A 205 15.49 16.39 13.50
CA ALA A 205 15.33 17.47 12.55
C ALA A 205 14.76 16.87 11.26
N VAL A 206 13.57 17.31 10.90
CA VAL A 206 12.95 16.98 9.61
C VAL A 206 13.57 17.90 8.56
N GLY A 207 14.26 17.33 7.58
CA GLY A 207 14.79 18.05 6.43
C GLY A 207 14.14 17.56 5.14
N LEU A 208 13.81 18.47 4.22
CA LEU A 208 13.50 18.07 2.85
C LEU A 208 14.78 17.47 2.24
N PHE A 209 14.71 16.22 1.79
CA PHE A 209 15.83 15.52 1.17
C PHE A 209 15.77 15.65 -0.35
N ALA A 210 14.64 15.29 -0.96
CA ALA A 210 14.43 15.36 -2.40
C ALA A 210 12.97 15.65 -2.73
N SER A 211 12.72 16.22 -3.92
CA SER A 211 11.38 16.40 -4.47
C SER A 211 11.37 15.89 -5.91
N LEU A 212 10.45 14.99 -6.23
CA LEU A 212 10.40 14.40 -7.57
C LEU A 212 9.98 15.42 -8.64
N PRO A 213 10.54 15.36 -9.85
CA PRO A 213 10.09 16.20 -10.96
C PRO A 213 8.67 15.81 -11.43
N GLY A 214 7.96 16.76 -12.05
CA GLY A 214 6.61 16.54 -12.60
C GLY A 214 5.50 16.80 -11.60
N SER A 215 4.48 17.58 -11.97
CA SER A 215 3.46 18.08 -11.02
C SER A 215 2.59 16.99 -10.38
N LEU A 216 2.51 15.80 -11.00
CA LEU A 216 1.58 14.73 -10.62
C LEU A 216 2.27 13.40 -10.27
N ALA A 217 3.60 13.37 -10.21
CA ALA A 217 4.30 12.21 -9.73
C ALA A 217 3.80 11.84 -8.33
N THR A 218 3.52 10.57 -8.10
CA THR A 218 3.13 10.05 -6.80
C THR A 218 4.11 8.95 -6.41
N ILE A 219 4.90 9.20 -5.36
CA ILE A 219 5.77 8.19 -4.77
C ILE A 219 4.90 7.10 -4.15
N GLN A 220 5.14 5.88 -4.58
CA GLN A 220 4.43 4.70 -4.09
C GLN A 220 5.24 4.00 -3.02
N ASP A 221 6.56 3.87 -3.21
CA ASP A 221 7.43 3.20 -2.25
C ASP A 221 8.88 3.70 -2.29
N LEU A 222 9.65 3.41 -1.23
CA LEU A 222 11.05 3.77 -1.06
C LEU A 222 11.88 2.54 -0.67
N ALA A 223 13.12 2.46 -1.16
CA ALA A 223 14.11 1.51 -0.65
C ALA A 223 15.50 2.17 -0.59
N ILE A 224 16.44 1.52 0.12
CA ILE A 224 17.85 1.92 0.14
C ILE A 224 18.66 0.82 -0.53
N ASP A 225 19.52 1.20 -1.46
CA ASP A 225 20.40 0.25 -2.13
C ASP A 225 21.70 -0.03 -1.33
N GLU A 226 22.57 -0.87 -1.87
CA GLU A 226 23.85 -1.22 -1.25
C GLU A 226 24.85 -0.05 -1.19
N HIS A 227 24.68 0.95 -2.04
CA HIS A 227 25.49 2.18 -2.08
C HIS A 227 24.99 3.23 -1.08
N GLY A 228 23.76 3.07 -0.57
CA GLY A 228 23.10 4.02 0.31
C GLY A 228 22.19 5.00 -0.40
N ASP A 229 22.07 4.89 -1.74
CA ASP A 229 21.18 5.72 -2.53
C ASP A 229 19.72 5.37 -2.25
N VAL A 230 18.85 6.36 -2.41
CA VAL A 230 17.41 6.19 -2.22
C VAL A 230 16.79 5.77 -3.54
N LEU A 231 16.26 4.56 -3.57
CA LEU A 231 15.43 4.08 -4.67
C LEU A 231 13.99 4.52 -4.45
N VAL A 232 13.35 5.01 -5.51
CA VAL A 232 12.00 5.57 -5.47
C VAL A 232 11.17 4.92 -6.57
N ALA A 233 10.09 4.24 -6.19
CA ALA A 233 9.09 3.78 -7.13
C ALA A 233 7.97 4.81 -7.19
N ASP A 234 7.78 5.45 -8.35
CA ASP A 234 6.72 6.44 -8.56
C ASP A 234 5.85 6.12 -9.78
N ALA A 235 4.65 6.69 -9.77
CA ALA A 235 3.77 6.73 -10.93
C ALA A 235 3.40 8.18 -11.24
N ASP A 236 3.48 8.53 -12.51
CA ASP A 236 2.93 9.75 -13.06
C ASP A 236 1.86 9.38 -14.11
N PRO A 237 0.64 9.92 -14.03
CA PRO A 237 -0.45 9.57 -14.92
C PRO A 237 -0.19 9.89 -16.40
N PHE A 238 0.79 10.76 -16.69
CA PHE A 238 1.14 11.19 -18.05
C PHE A 238 2.50 10.66 -18.51
N ALA A 239 3.45 10.47 -17.59
CA ALA A 239 4.79 9.98 -17.94
C ALA A 239 4.96 8.47 -17.75
N GLY A 240 4.00 7.78 -17.11
CA GLY A 240 4.10 6.38 -16.74
C GLY A 240 4.79 6.19 -15.39
N SER A 241 5.27 4.97 -15.14
CA SER A 241 5.89 4.62 -13.87
C SER A 241 7.40 4.50 -13.97
N PHE A 242 8.09 4.91 -12.91
CA PHE A 242 9.54 4.96 -12.87
C PHE A 242 10.08 4.29 -11.61
N LEU A 243 11.24 3.66 -11.77
CA LEU A 243 12.18 3.42 -10.69
C LEU A 243 13.29 4.47 -10.80
N ARG A 244 13.33 5.39 -9.85
CA ARG A 244 14.37 6.41 -9.76
C ARG A 244 15.41 6.01 -8.72
N ARG A 245 16.64 6.43 -8.94
CA ARG A 245 17.74 6.35 -7.98
C ARG A 245 18.20 7.76 -7.66
N ILE A 246 18.19 8.11 -6.37
CA ILE A 246 18.52 9.43 -5.87
C ILE A 246 19.77 9.32 -5.00
N ASP A 247 20.77 10.15 -5.31
CA ASP A 247 22.03 10.22 -4.60
C ASP A 247 21.82 10.64 -3.13
N ASP A 248 22.33 9.82 -2.21
CA ASP A 248 22.09 9.98 -0.77
C ASP A 248 22.73 11.24 -0.16
N ALA A 249 23.75 11.77 -0.83
CA ALA A 249 24.56 12.89 -0.36
C ALA A 249 23.99 14.23 -0.84
N THR A 250 23.43 14.25 -2.05
CA THR A 250 22.99 15.47 -2.72
C THR A 250 21.48 15.59 -2.87
N GLY A 251 20.74 14.48 -2.77
CA GLY A 251 19.29 14.45 -3.03
C GLY A 251 18.93 14.61 -4.51
N PHE A 252 19.90 14.53 -5.42
CA PHE A 252 19.67 14.62 -6.86
C PHE A 252 19.42 13.25 -7.50
N GLU A 253 18.57 13.23 -8.53
CA GLU A 253 18.32 12.04 -9.33
C GLU A 253 19.59 11.65 -10.11
N ILE A 254 20.06 10.41 -9.90
CA ILE A 254 21.16 9.77 -10.64
C ILE A 254 20.63 9.16 -11.93
N SER A 255 19.49 8.46 -11.84
CA SER A 255 18.87 7.78 -12.97
C SER A 255 17.37 7.58 -12.76
N ALA A 256 16.62 7.55 -13.86
CA ALA A 256 15.23 7.13 -13.89
C ALA A 256 15.03 6.02 -14.93
N THR A 257 14.50 4.89 -14.49
CA THR A 257 14.21 3.72 -15.32
C THR A 257 12.71 3.59 -15.48
N ALA A 258 12.21 3.67 -16.72
CA ALA A 258 10.80 3.38 -16.98
C ALA A 258 10.51 1.90 -16.69
N ILE A 259 9.46 1.65 -15.93
CA ILE A 259 8.99 0.31 -15.58
C ILE A 259 7.57 0.14 -16.13
N HIS A 260 7.28 -0.98 -16.79
CA HIS A 260 5.94 -1.16 -17.38
C HIS A 260 4.97 -1.82 -16.39
N LEU A 261 4.85 -1.18 -15.22
CA LEU A 261 3.92 -1.49 -14.14
C LEU A 261 3.18 -0.20 -13.79
N GLU A 262 1.85 -0.19 -13.76
CA GLU A 262 1.02 0.98 -13.50
C GLU A 262 -0.13 0.64 -12.53
N PRO A 263 -0.07 1.12 -11.27
CA PRO A 263 1.07 1.76 -10.59
C PRO A 263 2.11 0.73 -10.11
N PRO A 264 3.36 1.14 -9.80
CA PRO A 264 4.20 0.37 -8.90
C PRO A 264 3.56 0.43 -7.50
N LEU A 265 3.61 -0.68 -6.79
CA LEU A 265 2.98 -0.83 -5.48
C LEU A 265 4.00 -1.03 -4.37
N ALA A 266 5.14 -1.65 -4.67
CA ALA A 266 6.18 -1.92 -3.71
C ALA A 266 7.54 -2.08 -4.38
N LEU A 267 8.59 -1.86 -3.60
CA LEU A 267 9.97 -1.80 -4.03
C LEU A 267 10.87 -2.53 -3.03
N ALA A 268 11.70 -3.45 -3.51
CA ALA A 268 12.72 -4.07 -2.71
C ALA A 268 14.07 -4.11 -3.42
N HIS A 269 15.16 -3.94 -2.67
CA HIS A 269 16.51 -4.07 -3.19
C HIS A 269 17.20 -5.30 -2.58
N ASP A 270 17.78 -6.12 -3.45
CA ASP A 270 18.61 -7.27 -3.09
C ASP A 270 20.09 -6.94 -3.29
N ALA A 271 20.72 -6.49 -2.21
CA ALA A 271 22.14 -6.15 -2.19
C ALA A 271 23.06 -7.34 -2.52
N GLY A 272 22.59 -8.58 -2.36
CA GLY A 272 23.38 -9.77 -2.69
C GLY A 272 23.54 -9.98 -4.19
N ASN A 273 22.55 -9.58 -4.97
CA ASN A 273 22.47 -9.83 -6.41
C ASN A 273 22.49 -8.55 -7.27
N ASP A 274 22.56 -7.36 -6.65
CA ASP A 274 22.42 -6.05 -7.29
C ASP A 274 21.18 -6.05 -8.19
N GLN A 275 20.02 -6.28 -7.56
CA GLN A 275 18.72 -6.36 -8.22
C GLN A 275 17.67 -5.60 -7.44
N ASP A 276 16.89 -4.80 -8.17
CA ASP A 276 15.70 -4.15 -7.64
C ASP A 276 14.47 -4.91 -8.11
N TYR A 277 13.56 -5.16 -7.17
CA TYR A 277 12.29 -5.81 -7.42
C TYR A 277 11.19 -4.77 -7.25
N VAL A 278 10.46 -4.50 -8.31
CA VAL A 278 9.30 -3.60 -8.26
C VAL A 278 8.04 -4.44 -8.46
N ALA A 279 7.20 -4.56 -7.44
CA ALA A 279 5.86 -5.10 -7.63
C ALA A 279 4.93 -4.00 -8.13
N GLY A 280 4.03 -4.35 -9.03
CA GLY A 280 3.02 -3.42 -9.53
C GLY A 280 2.03 -4.13 -10.43
N ILE A 281 1.24 -3.34 -11.15
CA ILE A 281 0.12 -3.87 -11.93
C ILE A 281 0.40 -3.71 -13.41
N ALA A 282 0.26 -4.78 -14.18
CA ALA A 282 0.28 -4.70 -15.64
C ALA A 282 -0.84 -5.56 -16.20
N GLN A 283 -1.60 -4.99 -17.13
CA GLN A 283 -2.72 -5.68 -17.79
C GLN A 283 -3.77 -6.21 -16.80
N GLY A 284 -4.01 -5.49 -15.70
CA GLY A 284 -4.97 -5.88 -14.67
C GLY A 284 -4.53 -7.07 -13.81
N GLN A 285 -3.25 -7.46 -13.86
CA GLN A 285 -2.67 -8.52 -13.04
C GLN A 285 -1.48 -7.97 -12.26
N CYS A 286 -1.13 -8.59 -11.12
CA CYS A 286 0.06 -8.21 -10.37
C CYS A 286 1.30 -8.85 -11.00
N TRP A 287 2.39 -8.10 -11.09
CA TRP A 287 3.66 -8.55 -11.63
C TRP A 287 4.81 -7.99 -10.79
N ILE A 288 5.96 -8.66 -10.85
CA ILE A 288 7.22 -8.14 -10.29
C ILE A 288 8.18 -7.89 -11.45
N ALA A 289 8.56 -6.64 -11.68
CA ALA A 289 9.67 -6.29 -12.55
C ALA A 289 10.98 -6.48 -11.79
N ILE A 290 11.96 -7.11 -12.43
CA ILE A 290 13.33 -7.21 -11.94
C ILE A 290 14.15 -6.18 -12.73
N VAL A 291 14.70 -5.20 -12.03
CA VAL A 291 15.54 -4.14 -12.59
C VAL A 291 16.99 -4.40 -12.16
N ARG A 292 17.92 -4.32 -13.11
CA ARG A 292 19.36 -4.44 -12.86
C ARG A 292 20.10 -3.42 -13.73
N GLY A 293 21.00 -2.65 -13.13
CA GLY A 293 21.78 -1.64 -13.84
C GLY A 293 20.90 -0.60 -14.57
N GLY A 294 19.79 -0.18 -13.96
CA GLY A 294 18.86 0.80 -14.52
C GLY A 294 18.06 0.31 -15.74
N ARG A 295 17.84 -1.01 -15.86
CA ARG A 295 16.99 -1.60 -16.90
C ARG A 295 16.16 -2.75 -16.36
N GLU A 296 14.88 -2.80 -16.74
CA GLU A 296 14.03 -3.97 -16.52
C GLU A 296 14.61 -5.16 -17.32
N VAL A 297 15.12 -6.17 -16.62
CA VAL A 297 15.77 -7.34 -17.22
C VAL A 297 14.85 -8.56 -17.29
N SER A 298 13.83 -8.61 -16.45
CA SER A 298 12.88 -9.72 -16.39
C SER A 298 11.59 -9.28 -15.69
N ARG A 299 10.55 -10.11 -15.81
CA ARG A 299 9.29 -9.95 -15.10
C ARG A 299 8.77 -11.31 -14.62
N ILE A 300 8.27 -11.35 -13.39
CA ILE A 300 7.63 -12.52 -12.79
C ILE A 300 6.12 -12.26 -12.70
N GLY A 301 5.31 -13.12 -13.32
CA GLY A 301 3.85 -13.05 -13.28
C GLY A 301 3.16 -13.74 -14.48
N PRO A 302 1.81 -13.62 -14.59
CA PRO A 302 0.95 -12.90 -13.66
C PRO A 302 0.86 -13.62 -12.32
N LEU A 303 0.98 -12.84 -11.25
CA LEU A 303 0.75 -13.34 -9.91
C LEU A 303 -0.74 -13.64 -9.75
N PRO A 304 -1.13 -14.66 -8.95
CA PRO A 304 -2.53 -14.93 -8.67
C PRO A 304 -3.18 -13.63 -8.22
N TYR A 305 -4.05 -13.12 -9.08
CA TYR A 305 -4.69 -11.83 -8.92
C TYR A 305 -5.44 -11.85 -7.60
N LEU A 306 -5.04 -10.98 -6.68
CA LEU A 306 -5.83 -10.62 -5.52
C LEU A 306 -6.70 -9.43 -5.99
N PRO A 307 -7.90 -9.65 -6.57
CA PRO A 307 -8.81 -8.54 -6.85
C PRO A 307 -8.96 -7.76 -5.55
N GLY A 308 -8.71 -6.45 -5.56
CA GLY A 308 -8.86 -5.60 -4.38
C GLY A 308 -7.84 -4.48 -4.20
N SER A 309 -6.64 -4.55 -4.81
CA SER A 309 -5.60 -3.52 -4.63
C SER A 309 -5.64 -2.36 -5.65
N LEU A 310 -6.56 -2.40 -6.62
CA LEU A 310 -6.65 -1.40 -7.70
C LEU A 310 -7.56 -0.22 -7.42
N ASP A 311 -8.54 -0.35 -6.52
CA ASP A 311 -9.56 0.69 -6.35
C ASP A 311 -9.09 1.91 -5.53
N LEU A 312 -7.79 1.98 -5.16
CA LEU A 312 -7.25 3.04 -4.29
C LEU A 312 -6.06 3.85 -4.86
N VAL A 313 -5.56 3.54 -6.07
CA VAL A 313 -4.37 4.21 -6.63
C VAL A 313 -4.64 5.04 -7.90
N ARG A 314 -5.88 5.21 -8.32
CA ARG A 314 -6.23 6.36 -9.17
C ARG A 314 -7.24 7.20 -8.42
N THR A 315 -6.75 8.30 -7.85
CA THR A 315 -7.53 9.40 -7.27
C THR A 315 -8.55 8.97 -6.22
N ALA A 316 -8.15 8.89 -4.95
CA ALA A 316 -9.11 8.71 -3.87
C ALA A 316 -8.84 9.72 -2.75
N PRO A 317 -9.93 10.21 -2.14
CA PRO A 317 -10.58 9.32 -1.20
C PRO A 317 -12.03 9.00 -1.61
N LEU A 318 -12.22 8.23 -2.70
CA LEU A 318 -13.43 7.43 -2.88
C LEU A 318 -13.20 6.08 -2.17
N TYR A 319 -13.92 5.84 -1.09
CA TYR A 319 -13.86 4.58 -0.33
C TYR A 319 -15.04 3.68 -0.69
N LEU A 320 -14.77 2.55 -1.33
CA LEU A 320 -15.82 1.61 -1.70
C LEU A 320 -16.16 0.65 -0.54
N THR A 321 -17.45 0.44 -0.29
CA THR A 321 -18.00 -0.47 0.72
C THR A 321 -19.26 -1.15 0.18
N GLY A 322 -19.61 -2.32 0.73
CA GLY A 322 -20.76 -3.09 0.24
C GLY A 322 -20.40 -4.08 -0.86
N GLN A 323 -21.40 -4.83 -1.34
CA GLN A 323 -21.22 -5.86 -2.36
C GLN A 323 -21.71 -5.45 -3.76
N GLY A 324 -22.62 -4.48 -3.85
CA GLY A 324 -23.38 -4.23 -5.09
C GLY A 324 -24.18 -5.46 -5.54
N CYS A 325 -24.76 -5.39 -6.73
CA CYS A 325 -25.42 -6.53 -7.34
C CYS A 325 -25.14 -6.64 -8.85
N ALA A 326 -24.98 -7.89 -9.29
CA ALA A 326 -24.56 -8.21 -10.64
C ALA A 326 -25.65 -7.92 -11.67
N SER A 327 -25.21 -7.47 -12.85
CA SER A 327 -25.98 -7.43 -14.09
C SER A 327 -26.28 -8.84 -14.62
N SER A 328 -27.12 -8.92 -15.66
CA SER A 328 -27.40 -10.12 -16.44
C SER A 328 -26.14 -10.74 -17.07
N ALA A 329 -25.07 -9.97 -17.25
CA ALA A 329 -23.76 -10.45 -17.67
C ALA A 329 -22.93 -11.09 -16.53
N GLY A 330 -23.48 -11.21 -15.32
CA GLY A 330 -22.80 -11.76 -14.15
C GLY A 330 -21.72 -10.84 -13.57
N ARG A 331 -21.76 -9.54 -13.89
CA ARG A 331 -20.76 -8.54 -13.45
C ARG A 331 -21.42 -7.47 -12.60
N VAL A 332 -20.82 -7.14 -11.46
CA VAL A 332 -21.21 -6.00 -10.62
C VAL A 332 -20.66 -4.72 -11.28
N PRO A 333 -21.49 -3.68 -11.51
CA PRO A 333 -21.00 -2.37 -11.93
C PRO A 333 -20.01 -1.83 -10.89
N LEU A 334 -18.88 -1.32 -11.35
CA LEU A 334 -17.86 -0.71 -10.49
C LEU A 334 -17.75 0.77 -10.83
N PHE A 335 -17.23 1.57 -9.92
CA PHE A 335 -16.93 2.96 -10.24
C PHE A 335 -15.73 3.46 -9.46
N ASP A 336 -15.03 4.41 -10.07
CA ASP A 336 -13.93 5.15 -9.48
C ASP A 336 -14.18 6.66 -9.57
N ALA A 337 -13.28 7.44 -8.97
CA ALA A 337 -13.25 8.88 -9.17
C ALA A 337 -12.12 9.21 -10.16
N SER A 338 -12.34 10.15 -11.08
CA SER A 338 -11.35 10.54 -12.09
C SER A 338 -10.43 11.69 -11.66
N SER A 339 -10.69 12.30 -10.50
CA SER A 339 -9.88 13.37 -9.90
C SER A 339 -10.15 13.46 -8.39
N LEU A 340 -9.31 14.17 -7.64
CA LEU A 340 -9.54 14.38 -6.21
C LEU A 340 -10.74 15.32 -5.95
N PRO A 341 -11.55 15.07 -4.92
CA PRO A 341 -12.68 15.91 -4.54
C PRO A 341 -12.24 17.19 -3.80
N THR A 342 -11.35 18.00 -4.37
CA THR A 342 -10.85 19.23 -3.74
C THR A 342 -11.79 20.42 -3.97
N GLN A 343 -11.88 21.33 -2.99
CA GLN A 343 -12.59 22.60 -3.13
C GLN A 343 -12.11 23.38 -4.36
N GLY A 344 -13.05 23.84 -5.18
CA GLY A 344 -12.76 24.53 -6.43
C GLY A 344 -12.47 23.62 -7.62
N ASN A 345 -12.45 22.29 -7.46
CA ASN A 345 -12.34 21.37 -8.59
C ASN A 345 -13.62 21.43 -9.43
N SER A 346 -13.53 22.01 -10.63
CA SER A 346 -14.64 22.13 -11.59
C SER A 346 -14.90 20.86 -12.41
N SER A 347 -14.13 19.80 -12.17
CA SER A 347 -14.07 18.59 -12.98
C SER A 347 -13.99 17.31 -12.15
N TYR A 348 -14.53 17.32 -10.93
CA TYR A 348 -14.61 16.13 -10.11
C TYR A 348 -15.50 15.07 -10.79
N GLY A 349 -14.90 14.02 -11.34
CA GLY A 349 -15.63 13.00 -12.07
C GLY A 349 -15.84 11.72 -11.27
N LEU A 350 -17.04 11.14 -11.36
CA LEU A 350 -17.35 9.78 -10.93
C LEU A 350 -17.59 8.92 -12.17
N HIS A 351 -16.74 7.92 -12.35
CA HIS A 351 -16.68 7.11 -13.56
C HIS A 351 -17.17 5.68 -13.26
N LEU A 352 -18.31 5.34 -13.84
CA LEU A 352 -18.92 4.02 -13.82
C LEU A 352 -18.34 3.17 -14.95
N TYR A 353 -17.97 1.93 -14.65
CA TYR A 353 -17.49 0.95 -15.62
C TYR A 353 -18.04 -0.45 -15.33
N ARG A 354 -17.99 -1.33 -16.34
CA ARG A 354 -18.62 -2.68 -16.33
C ARG A 354 -20.15 -2.66 -16.12
N ALA A 355 -20.79 -1.53 -16.38
CA ALA A 355 -22.24 -1.43 -16.33
C ALA A 355 -22.87 -2.01 -17.62
N PRO A 356 -24.08 -2.58 -17.54
CA PRO A 356 -24.85 -2.91 -18.74
C PRO A 356 -25.17 -1.63 -19.52
N SER A 357 -25.19 -1.70 -20.85
CA SER A 357 -25.58 -0.55 -21.67
C SER A 357 -27.06 -0.25 -21.48
N GLY A 358 -27.38 1.03 -21.28
CA GLY A 358 -28.74 1.48 -21.03
C GLY A 358 -28.83 2.58 -19.97
N PRO A 359 -30.05 2.87 -19.48
CA PRO A 359 -30.25 3.87 -18.45
C PRO A 359 -29.52 3.51 -17.15
N ALA A 360 -28.89 4.50 -16.54
CA ALA A 360 -28.33 4.41 -15.19
C ALA A 360 -28.69 5.66 -14.38
N VAL A 361 -28.52 5.59 -13.07
CA VAL A 361 -28.65 6.71 -12.16
C VAL A 361 -27.51 6.66 -11.15
N LEU A 362 -26.85 7.81 -10.98
CA LEU A 362 -25.94 8.03 -9.87
C LEU A 362 -26.73 8.63 -8.71
N LEU A 363 -26.69 7.96 -7.58
CA LEU A 363 -27.26 8.41 -6.32
C LEU A 363 -26.16 9.10 -5.52
N LEU A 364 -26.43 10.31 -5.04
CA LEU A 364 -25.55 11.10 -4.18
C LEU A 364 -26.33 11.47 -2.92
N GLY A 365 -25.74 11.32 -1.73
CA GLY A 365 -26.39 11.76 -0.51
C GLY A 365 -25.65 11.37 0.76
N GLY A 366 -26.35 11.45 1.88
CA GLY A 366 -25.83 11.07 3.19
C GLY A 366 -25.86 9.56 3.47
N ARG A 367 -25.09 9.16 4.48
CA ARG A 367 -25.26 7.86 5.13
C ARG A 367 -26.61 7.86 5.84
N PRO A 368 -27.43 6.80 5.75
CA PRO A 368 -28.64 6.67 6.56
C PRO A 368 -28.27 6.64 8.06
N SER A 369 -28.34 7.80 8.72
CA SER A 369 -28.04 7.97 10.14
C SER A 369 -29.30 7.67 10.95
N GLY A 370 -29.47 6.41 11.34
CA GLY A 370 -30.49 6.02 12.32
C GLY A 370 -31.69 5.25 11.78
N THR A 371 -31.75 4.95 10.49
CA THR A 371 -32.53 3.81 10.03
C THR A 371 -31.65 2.58 10.11
N ARG A 372 -32.03 1.58 10.92
CA ARG A 372 -31.61 0.19 10.69
C ARG A 372 -31.90 -0.07 9.23
N GLY A 373 -30.88 0.04 8.36
CA GLY A 373 -31.05 0.39 6.97
C GLY A 373 -32.41 -0.06 6.46
N PHE A 374 -33.25 0.88 6.03
CA PHE A 374 -34.07 0.48 4.92
C PHE A 374 -33.03 0.20 3.80
N ALA A 375 -32.40 -1.00 3.83
CA ALA A 375 -32.56 -1.87 2.71
C ALA A 375 -34.04 -1.69 2.41
N LEU A 376 -34.37 -0.86 1.42
CA LEU A 376 -35.61 -1.12 0.70
C LEU A 376 -35.52 -2.63 0.53
N PRO A 377 -36.30 -3.42 1.28
CA PRO A 377 -36.21 -4.84 1.15
C PRO A 377 -36.87 -5.01 -0.20
N LEU A 378 -36.06 -4.94 -1.25
CA LEU A 378 -36.48 -5.24 -2.59
C LEU A 378 -36.53 -6.77 -2.67
N GLY A 379 -37.33 -7.31 -1.74
CA GLY A 379 -37.58 -8.69 -1.39
C GLY A 379 -36.37 -9.63 -1.31
N PRO A 380 -36.64 -10.94 -1.24
CA PRO A 380 -35.77 -12.00 -1.77
C PRO A 380 -35.58 -11.93 -3.30
N GLU A 381 -36.03 -10.84 -3.91
CA GLU A 381 -36.31 -10.67 -5.33
C GLU A 381 -35.09 -10.12 -6.10
N ALA A 382 -34.22 -9.38 -5.42
CA ALA A 382 -32.88 -9.06 -5.90
C ALA A 382 -31.81 -9.25 -4.82
N PRO A 383 -31.39 -10.50 -4.54
CA PRO A 383 -30.34 -10.80 -3.57
C PRO A 383 -29.07 -10.00 -3.86
N GLY A 384 -28.59 -9.25 -2.87
CA GLY A 384 -27.38 -8.42 -2.97
C GLY A 384 -27.64 -6.97 -3.44
N CYS A 385 -28.80 -6.64 -4.01
CA CYS A 385 -29.14 -5.27 -4.39
C CYS A 385 -29.61 -4.46 -3.17
N ALA A 386 -28.66 -3.99 -2.35
CA ALA A 386 -28.94 -3.06 -1.27
C ALA A 386 -28.82 -1.61 -1.74
N LEU A 387 -29.83 -0.79 -1.42
CA LEU A 387 -29.68 0.65 -1.46
C LEU A 387 -28.84 1.08 -0.26
N GLU A 388 -27.58 1.43 -0.51
CA GLU A 388 -26.61 1.75 0.54
C GLU A 388 -26.44 3.26 0.75
N VAL A 389 -27.01 4.07 -0.15
CA VAL A 389 -27.00 5.54 -0.12
C VAL A 389 -28.43 6.03 0.06
N LEU A 390 -28.66 6.96 0.98
CA LEU A 390 -29.92 7.68 1.05
C LEU A 390 -29.84 8.86 0.07
N PRO A 391 -30.46 8.79 -1.12
CA PRO A 391 -30.21 9.79 -2.15
C PRO A 391 -30.83 11.14 -1.76
N ASP A 392 -29.99 12.15 -1.60
CA ASP A 392 -30.39 13.56 -1.56
C ASP A 392 -30.50 14.12 -2.98
N LEU A 393 -29.68 13.59 -3.90
CA LEU A 393 -29.64 13.93 -5.31
C LEU A 393 -29.52 12.65 -6.15
N SER A 394 -30.29 12.58 -7.23
CA SER A 394 -30.26 11.49 -8.20
C SER A 394 -30.00 12.05 -9.60
N LEU A 395 -28.99 11.52 -10.26
CA LEU A 395 -28.50 12.03 -11.54
C LEU A 395 -28.64 10.96 -12.61
N PRO A 396 -29.60 11.10 -13.54
CA PRO A 396 -29.78 10.13 -14.61
C PRO A 396 -28.60 10.20 -15.59
N ALA A 397 -28.19 9.04 -16.09
CA ALA A 397 -27.15 8.88 -17.10
C ALA A 397 -27.55 7.79 -18.11
N PHE A 398 -26.85 7.73 -19.23
CA PHE A 398 -27.04 6.66 -20.21
C PHE A 398 -25.70 5.99 -20.49
N VAL A 399 -25.57 4.72 -20.12
CA VAL A 399 -24.36 3.93 -20.29
C VAL A 399 -24.26 3.45 -21.75
N PRO A 400 -23.23 3.87 -22.51
CA PRO A 400 -23.03 3.42 -23.87
C PRO A 400 -22.67 1.93 -23.94
N ALA A 401 -22.54 1.40 -25.17
CA ALA A 401 -22.23 -0.01 -25.40
C ALA A 401 -20.86 -0.46 -24.83
N SER A 402 -19.95 0.47 -24.54
CA SER A 402 -18.69 0.17 -23.83
C SER A 402 -18.90 -0.23 -22.37
N GLY A 403 -20.07 0.10 -21.78
CA GLY A 403 -20.34 -0.14 -20.37
C GLY A 403 -19.71 0.88 -19.43
N GLU A 404 -19.31 2.05 -19.96
CA GLU A 404 -18.52 3.06 -19.26
C GLU A 404 -19.12 4.47 -19.41
N ILE A 405 -19.23 5.23 -18.32
CA ILE A 405 -19.68 6.63 -18.33
C ILE A 405 -19.08 7.41 -17.15
N THR A 406 -18.70 8.67 -17.38
CA THR A 406 -18.26 9.59 -16.33
C THR A 406 -19.23 10.75 -16.19
N LEU A 407 -19.66 11.02 -14.95
CA LEU A 407 -20.37 12.27 -14.62
C LEU A 407 -19.41 13.21 -13.91
N TYR A 408 -19.35 14.46 -14.38
CA TYR A 408 -18.49 15.49 -13.82
C TYR A 408 -19.29 16.46 -12.95
N PHE A 409 -18.66 16.88 -11.86
CA PHE A 409 -19.19 17.76 -10.83
C PHE A 409 -18.22 18.90 -10.58
N SER A 410 -18.77 20.08 -10.32
CA SER A 410 -18.01 21.18 -9.75
C SER A 410 -18.16 21.15 -8.24
N ILE A 411 -17.04 21.09 -7.52
CA ILE A 411 -16.98 21.29 -6.07
C ILE A 411 -16.73 22.79 -5.83
N PRO A 412 -17.70 23.54 -5.28
CA PRO A 412 -17.52 24.97 -5.01
C PRO A 412 -16.35 25.23 -4.06
N VAL A 413 -15.77 26.43 -4.15
CA VAL A 413 -14.82 26.93 -3.14
C VAL A 413 -15.62 27.39 -1.93
N ASP A 414 -16.07 26.45 -1.10
CA ASP A 414 -16.78 26.70 0.15
C ASP A 414 -16.06 25.97 1.30
N PRO A 415 -15.42 26.71 2.22
CA PRO A 415 -14.70 26.12 3.35
C PRO A 415 -15.54 25.20 4.24
N SER A 416 -16.87 25.33 4.23
CA SER A 416 -17.76 24.44 4.97
C SER A 416 -17.87 23.03 4.39
N LEU A 417 -17.44 22.84 3.14
CA LEU A 417 -17.37 21.54 2.49
C LEU A 417 -16.10 20.77 2.86
N ALA A 418 -15.07 21.40 3.42
CA ALA A 418 -13.84 20.73 3.83
C ALA A 418 -14.12 19.60 4.84
N GLY A 419 -13.68 18.39 4.54
CA GLY A 419 -13.98 17.19 5.32
C GLY A 419 -15.43 16.69 5.20
N GLY A 420 -16.24 17.32 4.36
CA GLY A 420 -17.61 16.90 4.06
C GLY A 420 -17.63 15.52 3.41
N VAL A 421 -18.58 14.69 3.85
CA VAL A 421 -18.70 13.29 3.40
C VAL A 421 -19.91 13.15 2.47
N ILE A 422 -19.69 12.65 1.27
CA ILE A 422 -20.72 12.37 0.27
C ILE A 422 -20.70 10.88 -0.04
N ASP A 423 -21.78 10.17 0.28
CA ASP A 423 -21.96 8.79 -0.13
C ASP A 423 -22.59 8.74 -1.54
N THR A 424 -22.12 7.80 -2.35
CA THR A 424 -22.42 7.69 -3.77
C THR A 424 -22.67 6.23 -4.17
N GLN A 425 -23.61 5.98 -5.08
CA GLN A 425 -23.87 4.63 -5.59
C GLN A 425 -24.48 4.70 -7.00
N TRP A 426 -24.00 3.85 -7.90
CA TRP A 426 -24.55 3.72 -9.24
C TRP A 426 -25.59 2.60 -9.31
N TRP A 427 -26.67 2.87 -10.03
CA TRP A 427 -27.70 1.90 -10.37
C TRP A 427 -27.89 1.88 -11.88
N SER A 428 -27.90 0.72 -12.50
CA SER A 428 -28.10 0.53 -13.94
C SER A 428 -29.33 -0.32 -14.18
N ILE A 429 -30.17 0.07 -15.14
CA ILE A 429 -31.36 -0.70 -15.52
C ILE A 429 -30.92 -1.88 -16.40
N ASP A 430 -31.20 -3.08 -15.92
CA ASP A 430 -30.93 -4.36 -16.59
C ASP A 430 -32.05 -5.34 -16.27
N LEU A 431 -33.08 -5.35 -17.12
CA LEU A 431 -34.30 -6.14 -16.94
C LEU A 431 -34.05 -7.65 -16.84
N ALA A 432 -32.86 -8.14 -17.22
CA ALA A 432 -32.49 -9.54 -17.16
C ALA A 432 -31.62 -9.89 -15.93
N ALA A 433 -31.20 -8.90 -15.11
CA ALA A 433 -30.30 -9.13 -13.98
C ALA A 433 -30.97 -9.85 -12.79
N ASN A 434 -32.17 -9.42 -12.43
CA ASN A 434 -32.99 -9.95 -11.31
C ASN A 434 -34.44 -9.44 -11.46
N THR A 435 -35.34 -9.75 -10.51
CA THR A 435 -36.77 -9.42 -10.67
C THR A 435 -37.06 -7.91 -10.67
N LEU A 436 -36.16 -7.09 -10.13
CA LEU A 436 -36.28 -5.62 -10.19
C LEU A 436 -35.76 -5.03 -11.49
N GLY A 437 -35.00 -5.82 -12.25
CA GLY A 437 -34.37 -5.36 -13.47
C GLY A 437 -33.30 -4.32 -13.23
N VAL A 438 -32.49 -4.46 -12.16
CA VAL A 438 -31.41 -3.50 -11.84
C VAL A 438 -30.10 -4.21 -11.50
N ALA A 439 -28.98 -3.58 -11.86
CA ALA A 439 -27.66 -3.85 -11.31
C ALA A 439 -27.21 -2.63 -10.50
N ALA A 440 -26.45 -2.82 -9.44
CA ALA A 440 -26.01 -1.72 -8.59
C ALA A 440 -24.53 -1.87 -8.24
N SER A 441 -23.82 -0.75 -8.16
CA SER A 441 -22.46 -0.73 -7.63
C SER A 441 -22.45 -0.89 -6.11
N GLN A 442 -21.24 -1.04 -5.58
CA GLN A 442 -20.93 -0.77 -4.18
C GLN A 442 -21.26 0.68 -3.83
N ARG A 443 -21.36 1.00 -2.54
CA ARG A 443 -21.34 2.38 -2.05
C ARG A 443 -19.92 2.93 -2.09
N GLY A 444 -19.74 4.11 -2.66
CA GLY A 444 -18.50 4.88 -2.54
C GLY A 444 -18.68 6.11 -1.65
N THR A 445 -17.81 6.26 -0.67
CA THR A 445 -17.77 7.41 0.23
C THR A 445 -16.67 8.37 -0.23
N VAL A 446 -17.04 9.61 -0.54
CA VAL A 446 -16.15 10.69 -0.95
C VAL A 446 -15.95 11.63 0.22
N ILE A 447 -14.71 12.01 0.53
CA ILE A 447 -14.40 13.07 1.50
C ILE A 447 -13.84 14.26 0.74
N VAL A 448 -14.52 15.42 0.83
CA VAL A 448 -14.09 16.65 0.17
C VAL A 448 -12.86 17.23 0.89
N GLU A 449 -11.86 17.64 0.13
CA GLU A 449 -10.60 18.23 0.62
C GLU A 449 -10.61 19.76 0.52
#